data_AF-A0A7D6ZGQ8-F1
#
_entry.id   AF-A0A7D6ZGQ8-F1
#
_cell.length_a   1.000
_cell.length_b   1.000
_cell.length_c   1.000
_cell.angle_alpha   90.00
_cell.angle_beta   90.00
_cell.angle_gamma   90.00
#
_symmetry.space_group_name_H-M   'P 1'
#
loop_
_entity.id
_entity.type
_entity.pdbx_description
1 polymer ?
#
loop_
_entity_poly.entity_id
_entity_poly.type
_entity_poly.pdbx_seq_one_letter_code
_entity_poly.pdbx_strand_id
1 'polypeptide(L)'
;MHGWGGAESDRSRILVGLSWVVAFVPLLSFGFLTPLYFLVLAIRARSGKLALAALGYLSAAVVALLSIARRDLVFDIAWCVLMLGGTWHALATRRLWLRPAWRRPAVVAPVDEWEPPAAAAPTPVPSTPILPSTADPFQRLIDEIDLLVDERMAGGEFTARYHHTDPDFPDCPNPYCDEPWHGLAITMRMQEMRYEGEVDPEYYYEHDDSPVICPGSLHGEGWEPPSKELLAEWWAANSPYAATTASPVPDNEPPPKDPRLEQADAFWAAVARPAVMVGLMCLILAVASMFLAPAQWRWLTPITGVVPVWTVMWLFGPKRRALPPGYLRDRLRARPETIFALVLMLHAGWMPLAWVWRTPIDTVEDVSAGYHRLLAACAVAGVGFAIVQLSRIQRVPAELVDGVAETDRADHALNMFAYGILWLIIVLPAALLFGWTLGRFTHQSQAMWAMVGVLMVLVLTYLAVSLALSLILRDLGIFVIAVVPGAVVTALLWWSVTRLEPGLVHL
;
A
#
# COMPACT_ATOMS: atom_id res chain seq x y z
N MET A 1 14.10 -2.25 -22.04
CA MET A 1 14.37 -3.05 -20.82
C MET A 1 15.30 -2.26 -19.94
N HIS A 2 14.78 -1.75 -18.83
CA HIS A 2 15.59 -1.23 -17.74
C HIS A 2 16.43 -2.39 -17.19
N GLY A 3 17.74 -2.29 -17.34
CA GLY A 3 18.68 -3.16 -16.65
C GLY A 3 18.66 -2.83 -15.16
N TRP A 4 17.79 -3.51 -14.41
CA TRP A 4 18.03 -3.96 -13.03
C TRP A 4 18.33 -2.93 -11.93
N GLY A 5 17.91 -1.67 -12.05
CA GLY A 5 17.88 -0.70 -10.93
C GLY A 5 16.48 -0.27 -10.43
N GLY A 6 15.39 -0.68 -11.11
CA GLY A 6 14.04 -0.15 -10.86
C GLY A 6 13.19 -0.87 -9.80
N ALA A 7 13.41 -2.17 -9.59
CA ALA A 7 12.53 -2.99 -8.74
C ALA A 7 12.58 -2.60 -7.25
N GLU A 8 13.72 -2.08 -6.78
CA GLU A 8 13.92 -1.71 -5.38
C GLU A 8 13.31 -0.34 -5.05
N SER A 9 13.41 0.61 -5.99
CA SER A 9 12.67 1.88 -5.97
C SER A 9 11.17 1.65 -5.88
N ASP A 10 10.61 0.76 -6.70
CA ASP A 10 9.17 0.50 -6.69
C ASP A 10 8.72 -0.24 -5.43
N ARG A 11 9.54 -1.13 -4.87
CA ARG A 11 9.26 -1.77 -3.58
C ARG A 11 9.15 -0.76 -2.44
N SER A 12 10.03 0.24 -2.39
CA SER A 12 9.97 1.30 -1.37
C SER A 12 8.70 2.16 -1.50
N ARG A 13 8.31 2.51 -2.74
CA ARG A 13 7.06 3.24 -3.03
C ARG A 13 5.82 2.44 -2.64
N ILE A 14 5.82 1.13 -2.90
CA ILE A 14 4.74 0.21 -2.50
C ILE A 14 4.63 0.14 -0.97
N LEU A 15 5.75 0.02 -0.25
CA LEU A 15 5.77 -0.01 1.22
C LEU A 15 5.28 1.32 1.82
N VAL A 16 5.67 2.45 1.22
CA VAL A 16 5.14 3.77 1.60
C VAL A 16 3.64 3.84 1.37
N GLY A 17 3.16 3.39 0.20
CA GLY A 17 1.73 3.30 -0.11
C GLY A 17 0.97 2.44 0.90
N LEU A 18 1.45 1.22 1.16
CA LEU A 18 0.87 0.31 2.16
C LEU A 18 0.83 0.92 3.56
N SER A 19 1.84 1.69 3.97
CA SER A 19 1.84 2.35 5.28
C SER A 19 0.69 3.36 5.45
N TRP A 20 0.28 4.01 4.36
CA TRP A 20 -0.88 4.89 4.38
C TRP A 20 -2.17 4.08 4.47
N VAL A 21 -2.30 3.01 3.68
CA VAL A 21 -3.45 2.11 3.75
C VAL A 21 -3.66 1.60 5.17
N VAL A 22 -2.57 1.20 5.81
CA VAL A 22 -2.59 0.67 7.17
C VAL A 22 -2.92 1.74 8.22
N ALA A 23 -2.43 2.98 8.06
CA ALA A 23 -2.80 4.08 8.94
C ALA A 23 -4.30 4.45 8.87
N PHE A 24 -4.98 4.12 7.77
CA PHE A 24 -6.43 4.30 7.62
C PHE A 24 -7.26 3.10 8.10
N VAL A 25 -6.67 1.97 8.54
CA VAL A 25 -7.41 0.79 9.03
C VAL A 25 -8.48 1.13 10.09
N PRO A 26 -8.23 2.02 11.08
CA PRO A 26 -9.29 2.48 11.99
C PRO A 26 -10.50 3.10 11.28
N LEU A 27 -10.27 3.84 10.19
CA LEU A 27 -11.33 4.43 9.38
C LEU A 27 -12.06 3.34 8.59
N LEU A 28 -11.28 2.45 7.96
CA LEU A 28 -11.80 1.43 7.04
C LEU A 28 -12.58 0.32 7.74
N SER A 29 -12.20 0.01 8.98
CA SER A 29 -12.88 -0.97 9.82
C SER A 29 -14.06 -0.40 10.58
N PHE A 30 -14.42 0.85 10.33
CA PHE A 30 -15.40 1.59 11.12
C PHE A 30 -15.12 1.60 12.61
N GLY A 31 -13.84 1.65 12.98
CA GLY A 31 -13.45 1.65 14.37
C GLY A 31 -13.35 0.27 15.02
N PHE A 32 -13.90 -0.79 14.42
CA PHE A 32 -13.93 -2.12 15.04
C PHE A 32 -12.57 -2.77 15.16
N LEU A 33 -11.70 -2.56 14.16
CA LEU A 33 -10.34 -3.10 14.21
C LEU A 33 -9.37 -2.14 14.89
N THR A 34 -9.77 -0.91 15.23
CA THR A 34 -8.92 0.07 15.93
C THR A 34 -8.27 -0.50 17.20
N PRO A 35 -9.00 -1.12 18.15
CA PRO A 35 -8.36 -1.69 19.35
C PRO A 35 -7.36 -2.81 19.04
N LEU A 36 -7.71 -3.73 18.14
CA LEU A 36 -6.82 -4.83 17.73
C LEU A 36 -5.57 -4.29 17.03
N TYR A 37 -5.75 -3.29 16.17
CA TYR A 37 -4.69 -2.59 15.46
C TYR A 37 -3.68 -1.95 16.43
N PHE A 38 -4.17 -1.18 17.41
CA PHE A 38 -3.31 -0.56 18.41
C PHE A 38 -2.69 -1.59 19.37
N LEU A 39 -3.36 -2.72 19.64
CA LEU A 39 -2.80 -3.81 20.44
C LEU A 39 -1.62 -4.49 19.72
N VAL A 40 -1.78 -4.84 18.44
CA VAL A 40 -0.69 -5.40 17.62
C VAL A 40 0.48 -4.43 17.57
N LEU A 41 0.18 -3.13 17.44
CA LEU A 41 1.20 -2.09 17.47
C LEU A 41 1.93 -1.98 18.80
N ALA A 42 1.19 -2.03 19.91
CA ALA A 42 1.75 -2.00 21.24
C ALA A 42 2.71 -3.17 21.48
N ILE A 43 2.32 -4.38 21.02
CA ILE A 43 3.15 -5.58 21.11
C ILE A 43 4.41 -5.42 20.25
N ARG A 44 4.26 -5.01 18.98
CA ARG A 44 5.38 -4.87 18.05
C ARG A 44 6.39 -3.80 18.48
N ALA A 45 5.88 -2.66 18.96
CA ALA A 45 6.71 -1.54 19.40
C ALA A 45 7.12 -1.63 20.88
N ARG A 46 6.67 -2.67 21.60
CA ARG A 46 6.81 -2.82 23.06
C ARG A 46 6.46 -1.54 23.83
N SER A 47 5.38 -0.87 23.42
CA SER A 47 5.03 0.48 23.90
C SER A 47 3.81 0.46 24.81
N GLY A 48 4.00 0.84 26.08
CA GLY A 48 2.90 0.99 27.04
C GLY A 48 1.89 2.08 26.64
N LYS A 49 2.32 3.16 25.98
CA LYS A 49 1.43 4.23 25.50
C LYS A 49 0.45 3.71 24.43
N LEU A 50 0.94 2.87 23.51
CA LEU A 50 0.10 2.23 22.49
C LEU A 50 -0.83 1.18 23.10
N ALA A 51 -0.39 0.45 24.14
CA ALA A 51 -1.25 -0.49 24.87
C ALA A 51 -2.42 0.23 25.58
N LEU A 52 -2.13 1.38 26.21
CA LEU A 52 -3.16 2.21 26.83
C LEU A 52 -4.14 2.76 25.79
N ALA A 53 -3.64 3.17 24.62
CA ALA A 53 -4.49 3.58 23.51
C ALA A 53 -5.40 2.44 23.02
N ALA A 54 -4.86 1.22 22.89
CA ALA A 54 -5.63 0.03 22.51
C ALA A 54 -6.78 -0.24 23.49
N LEU A 55 -6.52 -0.14 24.80
CA LEU A 55 -7.54 -0.26 25.85
C LEU A 55 -8.59 0.86 25.78
N GLY A 56 -8.17 2.10 25.52
CA GLY A 56 -9.08 3.23 25.34
C GLY A 56 -10.02 3.02 24.16
N TYR A 57 -9.50 2.60 23.00
CA TYR A 57 -10.33 2.26 21.85
C TYR A 57 -11.18 1.01 22.08
N LEU A 58 -10.71 0.01 22.82
CA LEU A 58 -11.52 -1.17 23.15
C LEU A 58 -12.73 -0.75 23.99
N SER A 59 -12.51 0.15 24.96
CA SER A 59 -13.57 0.70 25.80
C SER A 59 -14.59 1.47 24.96
N ALA A 60 -14.15 2.31 24.02
CA ALA A 60 -15.03 3.02 23.10
C ALA A 60 -15.82 2.05 22.20
N ALA A 61 -15.21 0.97 21.72
CA ALA A 61 -15.87 -0.07 20.91
C ALA A 61 -16.97 -0.79 21.71
N VAL A 62 -16.70 -1.14 22.97
CA VAL A 62 -17.70 -1.72 23.87
C VAL A 62 -18.86 -0.75 24.11
N VAL A 63 -18.57 0.54 24.38
CA VAL A 63 -19.61 1.57 24.56
C VAL A 63 -20.47 1.72 23.31
N ALA A 64 -19.85 1.74 22.12
CA ALA A 64 -20.59 1.79 20.85
C ALA A 64 -21.52 0.57 20.71
N LEU A 65 -20.99 -0.65 20.86
CA LEU A 65 -21.78 -1.88 20.75
C LEU A 65 -22.95 -1.94 21.75
N LEU A 66 -22.75 -1.51 22.99
CA LEU A 66 -23.79 -1.48 24.02
C LEU A 66 -24.84 -0.37 23.77
N SER A 67 -24.48 0.68 23.04
CA SER A 67 -25.35 1.84 22.79
C SER A 67 -26.20 1.71 21.52
N ILE A 68 -25.88 0.76 20.62
CA ILE A 68 -26.47 0.62 19.28
C ILE A 68 -28.00 0.52 19.26
N ALA A 69 -28.61 0.04 20.35
CA ALA A 69 -30.06 -0.16 20.45
C ALA A 69 -30.74 0.76 21.47
N ARG A 70 -29.99 1.65 22.14
CA ARG A 70 -30.51 2.40 23.31
C ARG A 70 -30.25 3.88 23.26
N ARG A 71 -29.15 4.34 22.65
CA ARG A 71 -28.69 5.74 22.71
C ARG A 71 -27.89 6.12 21.47
N ASP A 72 -28.58 6.53 20.42
CA ASP A 72 -27.97 6.91 19.13
C ASP A 72 -26.86 7.94 19.26
N LEU A 73 -27.02 8.96 20.12
CA LEU A 73 -25.98 9.98 20.33
C LEU A 73 -24.70 9.41 20.96
N VAL A 74 -24.84 8.49 21.93
CA VAL A 74 -23.68 7.88 22.60
C VAL A 74 -22.97 6.95 21.64
N PHE A 75 -23.72 6.21 20.83
CA PHE A 75 -23.18 5.43 19.73
C PHE A 75 -22.39 6.32 18.77
N ASP A 76 -22.99 7.40 18.26
CA ASP A 76 -22.37 8.32 17.31
C ASP A 76 -21.05 8.91 17.84
N ILE A 77 -21.02 9.34 19.10
CA ILE A 77 -19.79 9.89 19.72
C ILE A 77 -18.71 8.81 19.83
N ALA A 78 -19.05 7.64 20.40
CA ALA A 78 -18.11 6.54 20.55
C ALA A 78 -17.57 6.09 19.18
N TRP A 79 -18.43 6.05 18.18
CA TRP A 79 -18.11 5.71 16.81
C TRP A 79 -17.16 6.72 16.16
N CYS A 80 -17.44 8.02 16.29
CA CYS A 80 -16.57 9.08 15.83
C CYS A 80 -15.17 9.00 16.47
N VAL A 81 -15.08 8.71 17.78
CA VAL A 81 -13.80 8.52 18.47
C VAL A 81 -13.02 7.34 17.92
N LEU A 82 -13.68 6.20 17.68
CA LEU A 82 -13.04 5.00 17.15
C LEU A 82 -12.51 5.19 15.72
N MET A 83 -13.28 5.91 14.89
CA MET A 83 -12.94 6.17 13.51
C MET A 83 -11.95 7.31 13.37
N LEU A 84 -12.38 8.54 13.66
CA LEU A 84 -11.56 9.74 13.43
C LEU A 84 -10.39 9.81 14.41
N GLY A 85 -10.66 9.53 15.69
CA GLY A 85 -9.61 9.49 16.72
C GLY A 85 -8.61 8.36 16.48
N GLY A 86 -9.09 7.17 16.11
CA GLY A 86 -8.24 6.03 15.75
C GLY A 86 -7.35 6.32 14.55
N THR A 87 -7.91 6.89 13.47
CA THR A 87 -7.17 7.24 12.25
C THR A 87 -6.14 8.33 12.49
N TRP A 88 -6.51 9.40 13.18
CA TRP A 88 -5.57 10.47 13.52
C TRP A 88 -4.39 9.93 14.33
N HIS A 89 -4.67 9.10 15.33
CA HIS A 89 -3.62 8.51 16.16
C HIS A 89 -2.74 7.52 15.38
N ALA A 90 -3.32 6.76 14.45
CA ALA A 90 -2.56 5.87 13.55
C ALA A 90 -1.65 6.66 12.61
N LEU A 91 -2.12 7.81 12.08
CA LEU A 91 -1.31 8.73 11.28
C LEU A 91 -0.16 9.33 12.11
N ALA A 92 -0.43 9.79 13.33
CA ALA A 92 0.58 10.34 14.24
C ALA A 92 1.65 9.31 14.63
N THR A 93 1.27 8.04 14.77
CA THR A 93 2.17 6.95 15.16
C THR A 93 2.79 6.21 13.97
N ARG A 94 2.46 6.61 12.73
CA ARG A 94 2.97 5.99 11.49
C ARG A 94 4.50 5.92 11.42
N ARG A 95 5.22 6.89 11.97
CA ARG A 95 6.71 6.86 11.98
C ARG A 95 7.26 5.66 12.76
N LEU A 96 6.56 5.22 13.81
CA LEU A 96 6.94 4.05 14.61
C LEU A 96 6.79 2.73 13.82
N TRP A 97 5.92 2.70 12.82
CA TRP A 97 5.75 1.54 11.92
C TRP A 97 6.92 1.32 10.99
N LEU A 98 7.49 2.42 10.51
CA LEU A 98 8.45 2.40 9.42
C LEU A 98 9.87 2.15 9.91
N ARG A 99 10.20 2.53 11.15
CA ARG A 99 11.55 2.32 11.72
C ARG A 99 12.13 0.90 11.48
N PRO A 100 11.39 -0.21 11.66
CA PRO A 100 11.92 -1.55 11.40
C PRO A 100 11.95 -1.94 9.91
N ALA A 101 11.02 -1.44 9.09
CA ALA A 101 10.95 -1.78 7.66
C ALA A 101 12.01 -1.04 6.82
N TRP A 102 12.56 0.05 7.36
CA TRP A 102 13.65 0.83 6.77
C TRP A 102 15.03 0.36 7.26
N ARG A 103 15.10 -0.50 8.29
CA ARG A 103 16.31 -1.28 8.52
C ARG A 103 16.35 -2.33 7.43
N ARG A 104 17.16 -2.08 6.39
CA ARG A 104 17.59 -3.16 5.49
C ARG A 104 18.05 -4.32 6.41
N PRO A 105 17.59 -5.57 6.22
CA PRO A 105 18.39 -6.67 6.72
C PRO A 105 19.76 -6.42 6.11
N ALA A 106 20.80 -6.29 6.94
CA ALA A 106 22.16 -6.13 6.44
C ALA A 106 22.28 -7.13 5.30
N VAL A 107 22.52 -6.63 4.09
CA VAL A 107 22.88 -7.50 3.00
C VAL A 107 24.18 -8.08 3.52
N VAL A 108 24.10 -9.27 4.11
CA VAL A 108 25.25 -10.13 4.22
C VAL A 108 25.54 -10.35 2.77
N ALA A 109 26.47 -9.55 2.22
CA ALA A 109 27.02 -9.81 0.92
C ALA A 109 27.26 -11.32 0.91
N PRO A 110 26.85 -12.06 -0.13
CA PRO A 110 27.40 -13.40 -0.29
C PRO A 110 28.88 -13.19 -0.05
N VAL A 111 29.42 -13.83 1.01
CA VAL A 111 30.84 -13.79 1.27
C VAL A 111 31.38 -14.32 -0.04
N ASP A 112 31.82 -13.42 -0.93
CA ASP A 112 32.55 -13.78 -2.13
C ASP A 112 33.61 -14.66 -1.54
N GLU A 113 33.47 -15.96 -1.87
CA GLU A 113 34.24 -17.03 -1.30
C GLU A 113 35.67 -16.52 -1.37
N TRP A 114 36.19 -16.10 -0.20
CA TRP A 114 37.45 -15.40 -0.16
C TRP A 114 38.43 -16.44 -0.65
N GLU A 115 38.78 -16.37 -1.93
CA GLU A 115 39.80 -17.21 -2.51
C GLU A 115 41.07 -16.73 -1.83
N PRO A 116 41.62 -17.51 -0.87
CA PRO A 116 42.89 -17.14 -0.29
C PRO A 116 43.86 -16.93 -1.45
N PRO A 117 44.64 -15.83 -1.46
CA PRO A 117 45.57 -15.57 -2.54
C PRO A 117 46.38 -16.84 -2.78
N ALA A 118 46.37 -17.32 -4.04
CA ALA A 118 46.94 -18.60 -4.45
C ALA A 118 48.27 -18.80 -3.71
N ALA A 119 48.28 -19.77 -2.78
CA ALA A 119 49.41 -20.00 -1.91
C ALA A 119 50.68 -20.04 -2.76
N ALA A 120 51.55 -19.04 -2.56
CA ALA A 120 52.82 -18.98 -3.26
C ALA A 120 53.51 -20.33 -3.11
N ALA A 121 53.91 -20.92 -4.23
CA ALA A 121 54.47 -22.26 -4.27
C ALA A 121 55.55 -22.40 -3.19
N PRO A 122 55.46 -23.42 -2.30
CA PRO A 122 56.36 -23.53 -1.17
C PRO A 122 57.79 -23.65 -1.67
N THR A 123 58.62 -22.67 -1.31
CA THR A 123 60.07 -22.77 -1.47
C THR A 123 60.56 -23.99 -0.68
N PRO A 124 61.41 -24.86 -1.26
CA PRO A 124 61.88 -26.05 -0.57
C PRO A 124 62.71 -25.64 0.64
N VAL A 125 62.14 -25.79 1.83
CA VAL A 125 62.83 -25.57 3.10
C VAL A 125 63.77 -26.76 3.34
N PRO A 126 65.07 -26.53 3.58
CA PRO A 126 66.00 -27.60 3.89
C PRO A 126 65.61 -28.28 5.20
N SER A 127 65.60 -29.60 5.21
CA SER A 127 65.19 -30.45 6.31
C SER A 127 66.07 -30.25 7.55
N THR A 128 65.54 -29.53 8.54
CA THR A 128 66.12 -29.35 9.87
C THR A 128 65.74 -30.52 10.79
N PRO A 129 66.60 -30.96 11.73
CA PRO A 129 66.34 -32.13 12.55
C PRO A 129 65.21 -31.88 13.56
N ILE A 130 64.39 -32.90 13.77
CA ILE A 130 63.24 -32.93 14.67
C ILE A 130 63.73 -32.73 16.13
N LEU A 131 63.37 -31.59 16.72
CA LEU A 131 63.39 -31.34 18.16
C LEU A 131 61.97 -31.49 18.73
N PRO A 132 61.82 -31.85 20.02
CA PRO A 132 60.53 -32.19 20.61
C PRO A 132 59.63 -30.95 20.74
N SER A 133 58.47 -31.02 20.09
CA SER A 133 57.19 -30.35 20.40
C SER A 133 57.26 -29.16 21.37
N THR A 134 57.76 -28.02 20.89
CA THR A 134 57.41 -26.71 21.43
C THR A 134 56.18 -26.23 20.68
N ALA A 135 55.08 -25.94 21.37
CA ALA A 135 53.85 -25.40 20.78
C ALA A 135 54.17 -24.34 19.72
N ASP A 136 53.47 -24.44 18.58
CA ASP A 136 53.52 -23.50 17.47
C ASP A 136 53.55 -22.06 18.01
N PRO A 137 54.55 -21.23 17.65
CA PRO A 137 54.58 -19.82 18.04
C PRO A 137 53.26 -19.10 17.78
N PHE A 138 52.52 -19.49 16.74
CA PHE A 138 51.19 -18.96 16.46
C PHE A 138 50.17 -19.38 17.52
N GLN A 139 50.15 -20.64 17.94
CA GLN A 139 49.25 -21.11 18.99
C GLN A 139 49.55 -20.43 20.33
N ARG A 140 50.83 -20.20 20.66
CA ARG A 140 51.20 -19.44 21.87
C ARG A 140 50.69 -17.99 21.84
N LEU A 141 50.72 -17.34 20.68
CA LEU A 141 50.19 -15.99 20.52
C LEU A 141 48.66 -15.98 20.69
N ILE A 142 47.95 -16.96 20.11
CA ILE A 142 46.49 -17.11 20.29
C ILE A 142 46.16 -17.33 21.76
N ASP A 143 46.86 -18.24 22.44
CA ASP A 143 46.65 -18.51 23.87
C ASP A 143 46.93 -17.27 24.74
N GLU A 144 47.90 -16.43 24.35
CA GLU A 144 48.22 -15.17 25.03
C GLU A 144 47.17 -14.08 24.78
N ILE A 145 46.60 -14.02 23.58
CA ILE A 145 45.45 -13.15 23.25
C ILE A 145 44.21 -13.59 24.03
N ASP A 146 43.90 -14.89 24.04
CA ASP A 146 42.76 -15.44 24.78
C ASP A 146 42.90 -15.15 26.28
N LEU A 147 44.10 -15.32 26.85
CA LEU A 147 44.38 -14.96 28.23
C LEU A 147 44.18 -13.46 28.49
N LEU A 148 44.64 -12.59 27.57
CA LEU A 148 44.44 -11.14 27.67
C LEU A 148 42.97 -10.74 27.59
N VAL A 149 42.21 -11.38 26.71
CA VAL A 149 40.76 -11.18 26.58
C VAL A 149 40.06 -11.65 27.84
N ASP A 150 40.38 -12.85 28.33
CA ASP A 150 39.83 -13.41 29.56
C ASP A 150 40.18 -12.54 30.77
N GLU A 151 41.41 -12.05 30.90
CA GLU A 151 41.82 -11.12 31.97
C GLU A 151 41.07 -9.79 31.89
N ARG A 152 40.83 -9.26 30.68
CA ARG A 152 40.04 -8.03 30.48
C ARG A 152 38.55 -8.23 30.72
N MET A 153 38.04 -9.43 30.48
CA MET A 153 36.64 -9.82 30.69
C MET A 153 36.38 -10.41 32.09
N ALA A 154 37.42 -10.71 32.87
CA ALA A 154 37.32 -11.26 34.22
C ALA A 154 36.62 -10.32 35.21
N GLY A 155 36.58 -9.02 34.92
CA GLY A 155 35.76 -8.03 35.62
C GLY A 155 34.24 -8.17 35.36
N GLY A 156 33.84 -9.14 34.55
CA GLY A 156 32.54 -9.19 33.86
C GLY A 156 32.60 -8.38 32.56
N GLU A 157 31.76 -8.70 31.57
CA GLU A 157 31.38 -7.68 30.59
C GLU A 157 30.97 -6.46 31.40
N PHE A 158 31.49 -5.28 31.05
CA PHE A 158 30.97 -4.04 31.59
C PHE A 158 29.47 -4.11 31.32
N THR A 159 28.67 -4.43 32.35
CA THR A 159 27.23 -4.32 32.27
C THR A 159 26.99 -2.83 32.25
N ALA A 160 27.33 -2.17 31.13
CA ALA A 160 26.66 -0.97 30.72
C ALA A 160 25.19 -1.33 30.91
N ARG A 161 24.59 -0.68 31.89
CA ARG A 161 23.33 -1.05 32.55
C ARG A 161 22.13 -0.87 31.62
N TYR A 162 22.37 -1.02 30.32
CA TYR A 162 21.89 -0.21 29.24
C TYR A 162 22.00 -1.10 28.00
N HIS A 163 21.03 -1.98 27.83
CA HIS A 163 20.86 -2.68 26.57
C HIS A 163 20.40 -1.67 25.51
N HIS A 164 20.83 -1.82 24.25
CA HIS A 164 20.46 -0.93 23.14
C HIS A 164 18.93 -0.85 22.85
N THR A 165 18.13 -1.68 23.54
CA THR A 165 16.66 -1.70 23.49
C THR A 165 16.00 -1.07 24.71
N ASP A 166 16.78 -0.54 25.65
CA ASP A 166 16.27 0.14 26.83
C ASP A 166 15.77 1.55 26.44
N PRO A 167 14.48 1.87 26.60
CA PRO A 167 13.96 3.21 26.31
C PRO A 167 14.51 4.29 27.24
N ASP A 168 15.13 3.92 28.37
CA ASP A 168 15.79 4.85 29.30
C ASP A 168 17.29 5.00 29.02
N PHE A 169 17.78 4.45 27.90
CA PHE A 169 19.16 4.63 27.45
C PHE A 169 19.41 6.13 27.17
N PRO A 170 20.44 6.74 27.77
CA PRO A 170 20.64 8.18 27.63
C PRO A 170 20.96 8.55 26.18
N ASP A 171 20.48 9.70 25.74
CA ASP A 171 20.92 10.32 24.49
C ASP A 171 22.38 10.79 24.62
N CYS A 172 23.05 11.00 23.50
CA CYS A 172 24.37 11.62 23.50
C CYS A 172 24.29 13.00 24.18
N PRO A 173 25.16 13.31 25.16
CA PRO A 173 25.13 14.59 25.86
C PRO A 173 25.57 15.77 24.97
N ASN A 174 26.10 15.49 23.77
CA ASN A 174 26.47 16.53 22.82
C ASN A 174 25.20 17.17 22.22
N PRO A 175 24.99 18.49 22.36
CA PRO A 175 23.76 19.17 21.93
C PRO A 175 23.54 19.16 20.41
N TYR A 176 24.54 18.73 19.63
CA TYR A 176 24.47 18.62 18.17
C TYR A 176 24.25 17.19 17.68
N CYS A 177 24.06 16.23 18.59
CA CYS A 177 23.88 14.83 18.28
C CYS A 177 22.55 14.30 18.83
N ASP A 178 21.66 13.88 17.94
CA ASP A 178 20.37 13.26 18.30
C ASP A 178 20.45 11.72 18.42
N GLU A 179 21.67 11.17 18.46
CA GLU A 179 21.87 9.72 18.55
C GLU A 179 21.89 9.26 20.01
N PRO A 180 21.49 7.99 20.28
CA PRO A 180 21.69 7.38 21.58
C PRO A 180 23.17 7.42 21.98
N TRP A 181 23.46 7.40 23.28
CA TRP A 181 24.83 7.42 23.79
C TRP A 181 25.75 6.44 23.03
N HIS A 182 26.89 6.94 22.57
CA HIS A 182 27.83 6.22 21.74
C HIS A 182 29.26 6.56 22.16
N GLY A 183 30.13 5.55 22.26
CA GLY A 183 31.50 5.74 22.74
C GLY A 183 32.48 6.30 21.69
N LEU A 184 32.19 6.07 20.40
CA LEU A 184 33.07 6.43 19.28
C LEU A 184 32.55 7.68 18.55
N ALA A 185 33.43 8.38 17.83
CA ALA A 185 32.99 9.48 16.99
C ALA A 185 32.13 8.96 15.83
N ILE A 186 31.08 9.69 15.50
CA ILE A 186 30.26 9.48 14.31
C ILE A 186 30.79 10.41 13.24
N THR A 187 31.27 9.84 12.15
CA THR A 187 31.78 10.56 10.98
C THR A 187 30.71 10.65 9.90
N MET A 188 30.92 11.52 8.91
CA MET A 188 30.00 11.66 7.78
C MET A 188 29.87 10.36 6.97
N ARG A 189 30.97 9.63 6.77
CA ARG A 189 30.95 8.33 6.08
C ARG A 189 30.17 7.27 6.85
N MET A 190 30.24 7.26 8.20
CA MET A 190 29.38 6.39 9.00
C MET A 190 27.90 6.75 8.88
N GLN A 191 27.57 8.04 8.86
CA GLN A 191 26.20 8.49 8.70
C GLN A 191 25.65 8.12 7.32
N GLU A 192 26.47 8.20 6.27
CA GLU A 192 26.15 7.76 4.92
C GLU A 192 25.86 6.25 4.87
N MET A 193 26.78 5.40 5.32
CA MET A 193 26.57 3.95 5.39
C MET A 193 25.30 3.59 6.17
N ARG A 194 25.02 4.31 7.26
CA ARG A 194 23.78 4.12 8.04
C ARG A 194 22.53 4.55 7.27
N TYR A 195 22.59 5.65 6.53
CA TYR A 195 21.50 6.13 5.69
C TYR A 195 21.20 5.13 4.55
N GLU A 196 22.25 4.58 3.95
CA GLU A 196 22.17 3.54 2.93
C GLU A 196 21.74 2.19 3.50
N GLY A 197 22.03 1.94 4.78
CA GLY A 197 21.79 0.64 5.41
C GLY A 197 22.74 -0.46 4.92
N GLU A 198 23.88 -0.07 4.35
CA GLU A 198 24.94 -0.94 3.86
C GLU A 198 26.28 -0.48 4.43
N VAL A 199 27.09 -1.42 4.92
CA VAL A 199 28.44 -1.14 5.41
C VAL A 199 29.38 -1.30 4.22
N ASP A 200 30.14 -0.26 3.92
CA ASP A 200 31.20 -0.31 2.93
C ASP A 200 32.28 -1.32 3.38
N PRO A 201 32.54 -2.39 2.61
CA PRO A 201 33.49 -3.44 2.99
C PRO A 201 34.94 -2.94 3.06
N GLU A 202 35.26 -1.80 2.44
CA GLU A 202 36.58 -1.17 2.52
C GLU A 202 36.64 -0.11 3.64
N TYR A 203 35.59 0.03 4.46
CA TYR A 203 35.56 1.00 5.53
C TYR A 203 36.45 0.59 6.71
N TYR A 204 37.45 1.41 6.99
CA TYR A 204 38.28 1.33 8.19
C TYR A 204 38.26 2.67 8.92
N TYR A 205 37.84 2.66 10.19
CA TYR A 205 37.69 3.87 10.99
C TYR A 205 38.97 4.71 11.07
N GLU A 206 40.13 4.05 11.18
CA GLU A 206 41.44 4.73 11.24
C GLU A 206 41.82 5.47 9.95
N HIS A 207 41.19 5.11 8.83
CA HIS A 207 41.39 5.72 7.52
C HIS A 207 40.25 6.68 7.15
N ASP A 208 39.26 6.86 8.02
CA ASP A 208 38.13 7.74 7.79
C ASP A 208 38.50 9.18 8.13
N ASP A 209 38.76 9.95 7.08
CA ASP A 209 39.06 11.38 7.14
C ASP A 209 37.81 12.26 6.95
N SER A 210 36.62 11.66 6.89
CA SER A 210 35.38 12.42 6.74
C SER A 210 35.08 13.27 7.96
N PRO A 211 34.36 14.41 7.79
CA PRO A 211 34.02 15.28 8.91
C PRO A 211 33.34 14.51 10.04
N VAL A 212 33.86 14.69 11.26
CA VAL A 212 33.22 14.18 12.47
C VAL A 212 31.93 14.97 12.70
N ILE A 213 30.78 14.31 12.73
CA ILE A 213 29.47 14.92 13.05
C ILE A 213 29.21 14.90 14.55
N CYS A 214 29.77 13.92 15.26
CA CYS A 214 29.75 13.89 16.71
C CYS A 214 31.03 13.23 17.22
N PRO A 215 31.76 13.83 18.18
CA PRO A 215 33.04 13.31 18.67
C PRO A 215 32.91 12.13 19.64
N GLY A 216 31.67 11.70 19.96
CA GLY A 216 31.40 10.67 20.95
C GLY A 216 30.77 11.23 22.23
N SER A 217 30.02 10.40 22.95
CA SER A 217 29.32 10.77 24.18
C SER A 217 30.23 10.91 25.40
N LEU A 218 31.47 10.43 25.32
CA LEU A 218 32.50 10.63 26.33
C LEU A 218 33.39 11.85 26.04
N HIS A 219 33.19 12.50 24.90
CA HIS A 219 33.99 13.67 24.56
C HIS A 219 33.58 14.85 25.45
N GLY A 220 34.58 15.53 26.03
CA GLY A 220 34.36 16.68 26.90
C GLY A 220 33.81 17.91 26.15
N GLU A 221 33.56 18.97 26.91
CA GLU A 221 33.18 20.27 26.35
C GLU A 221 34.29 20.86 25.46
N GLY A 222 33.93 21.59 24.41
CA GLY A 222 34.88 22.33 23.56
C GLY A 222 35.02 21.83 22.12
N TRP A 223 34.26 20.82 21.72
CA TRP A 223 34.12 20.46 20.30
C TRP A 223 33.03 21.29 19.63
N GLU A 224 33.35 21.87 18.46
CA GLU A 224 32.40 22.57 17.61
C GLU A 224 32.04 21.70 16.40
N PRO A 225 30.76 21.62 16.03
CA PRO A 225 30.36 20.85 14.86
C PRO A 225 30.92 21.44 13.58
N PRO A 226 31.24 20.60 12.59
CA PRO A 226 31.59 21.08 11.25
C PRO A 226 30.46 21.96 10.71
N SER A 227 30.82 22.97 9.93
CA SER A 227 29.84 23.86 9.32
C SER A 227 28.91 23.07 8.39
N LYS A 228 27.67 23.54 8.23
CA LYS A 228 26.71 22.88 7.34
C LYS A 228 27.20 22.89 5.90
N GLU A 229 27.94 23.93 5.52
CA GLU A 229 28.58 24.07 4.22
C GLU A 229 29.62 22.98 4.00
N LEU A 230 30.50 22.72 4.98
CA LEU A 230 31.50 21.66 4.89
C LEU A 230 30.85 20.27 4.78
N LEU A 231 29.80 20.01 5.57
CA LEU A 231 29.06 18.76 5.49
C LEU A 231 28.39 18.58 4.11
N ALA A 232 27.80 19.64 3.58
CA ALA A 232 27.17 19.62 2.26
C ALA A 232 28.20 19.44 1.13
N GLU A 233 29.35 20.12 1.21
CA GLU A 233 30.46 19.98 0.26
C GLU A 233 31.05 18.57 0.28
N TRP A 234 31.29 18.01 1.46
CA TRP A 234 31.78 16.64 1.59
C TRP A 234 30.79 15.64 1.00
N TRP A 235 29.50 15.79 1.32
CA TRP A 235 28.45 14.91 0.79
C TRP A 235 28.37 15.02 -0.73
N ALA A 236 28.46 16.24 -1.27
CA ALA A 236 28.45 16.49 -2.71
C ALA A 236 29.66 15.87 -3.43
N ALA A 237 30.82 15.81 -2.76
CA ALA A 237 32.07 15.30 -3.34
C ALA A 237 32.22 13.78 -3.22
N ASN A 238 31.77 13.18 -2.13
CA ASN A 238 32.10 11.80 -1.78
C ASN A 238 30.92 10.84 -1.87
N SER A 239 29.69 11.34 -1.83
CA SER A 239 28.55 10.46 -1.93
C SER A 239 28.42 9.90 -3.35
N PRO A 240 28.38 8.57 -3.55
CA PRO A 240 28.07 8.00 -4.86
C PRO A 240 26.71 8.49 -5.40
N TYR A 241 25.81 8.93 -4.50
CA TYR A 241 24.56 9.59 -4.84
C TYR A 241 24.73 11.04 -5.29
N ALA A 242 25.69 11.77 -4.75
CA ALA A 242 25.95 13.14 -5.19
C ALA A 242 26.40 13.17 -6.65
N ALA A 243 27.25 12.24 -7.09
CA ALA A 243 27.61 12.09 -8.50
C ALA A 243 26.41 11.74 -9.40
N THR A 244 25.42 11.00 -8.90
CA THR A 244 24.18 10.69 -9.64
C THR A 244 23.16 11.83 -9.61
N THR A 245 23.15 12.70 -8.59
CA THR A 245 22.30 13.90 -8.53
C THR A 245 22.92 15.14 -9.19
N ALA A 246 24.25 15.20 -9.32
CA ALA A 246 25.01 16.30 -9.92
C ALA A 246 25.29 16.09 -11.42
N SER A 247 25.18 14.87 -11.95
CA SER A 247 24.75 14.75 -13.34
C SER A 247 23.40 15.45 -13.41
N PRO A 248 23.20 16.46 -14.29
CA PRO A 248 21.85 16.98 -14.52
C PRO A 248 21.04 15.73 -14.80
N VAL A 249 20.12 15.40 -13.89
CA VAL A 249 19.24 14.25 -14.09
C VAL A 249 18.68 14.50 -15.48
N PRO A 250 19.08 13.73 -16.52
CA PRO A 250 18.61 14.00 -17.87
C PRO A 250 17.11 14.00 -17.70
N ASP A 251 16.48 15.15 -18.01
CA ASP A 251 15.16 15.53 -17.52
C ASP A 251 14.37 14.26 -17.21
N ASN A 252 14.01 14.05 -15.93
CA ASN A 252 13.30 12.86 -15.43
C ASN A 252 11.93 12.64 -16.12
N GLU A 253 11.72 13.19 -17.31
CA GLU A 253 10.78 12.70 -18.29
C GLU A 253 10.99 11.18 -18.41
N PRO A 254 10.02 10.38 -17.95
CA PRO A 254 10.06 8.95 -18.18
C PRO A 254 10.29 8.73 -19.69
N PRO A 255 11.11 7.74 -20.07
CA PRO A 255 11.40 7.50 -21.48
C PRO A 255 10.08 7.47 -22.24
N PRO A 256 9.99 8.15 -23.41
CA PRO A 256 8.74 8.30 -24.12
C PRO A 256 8.11 6.92 -24.29
N LYS A 257 6.90 6.78 -23.74
CA LYS A 257 6.22 5.48 -23.70
C LYS A 257 6.01 5.03 -25.14
N ASP A 258 6.27 3.74 -25.40
CA ASP A 258 6.07 3.19 -26.74
C ASP A 258 4.63 3.50 -27.20
N PRO A 259 4.43 4.18 -28.35
CA PRO A 259 3.11 4.57 -28.81
C PRO A 259 2.17 3.37 -29.00
N ARG A 260 2.70 2.16 -29.22
CA ARG A 260 1.91 0.91 -29.29
C ARG A 260 1.28 0.58 -27.93
N LEU A 261 2.03 0.75 -26.84
CA LEU A 261 1.54 0.53 -25.47
C LEU A 261 0.49 1.59 -25.08
N GLU A 262 0.71 2.85 -25.47
CA GLU A 262 -0.29 3.91 -25.26
C GLU A 262 -1.60 3.64 -26.01
N GLN A 263 -1.52 3.15 -27.25
CA GLN A 263 -2.69 2.76 -28.04
C GLN A 263 -3.45 1.60 -27.40
N ALA A 264 -2.74 0.58 -26.92
CA ALA A 264 -3.33 -0.55 -26.21
C ALA A 264 -4.04 -0.09 -24.93
N ASP A 265 -3.39 0.76 -24.13
CA ASP A 265 -3.99 1.33 -22.91
C ASP A 265 -5.23 2.17 -23.22
N ALA A 266 -5.18 2.99 -24.26
CA ALA A 266 -6.32 3.78 -24.70
C ALA A 266 -7.50 2.90 -25.17
N PHE A 267 -7.22 1.77 -25.82
CA PHE A 267 -8.23 0.79 -26.21
C PHE A 267 -8.87 0.14 -24.97
N TRP A 268 -8.07 -0.41 -24.05
CA TRP A 268 -8.58 -1.09 -22.85
C TRP A 268 -9.36 -0.13 -21.94
N ALA A 269 -8.90 1.12 -21.80
CA ALA A 269 -9.62 2.14 -21.07
C ALA A 269 -10.98 2.46 -21.72
N ALA A 270 -11.05 2.48 -23.05
CA ALA A 270 -12.30 2.75 -23.78
C ALA A 270 -13.28 1.58 -23.68
N VAL A 271 -12.79 0.34 -23.69
CA VAL A 271 -13.60 -0.89 -23.53
C VAL A 271 -14.13 -1.04 -22.09
N ALA A 272 -13.36 -0.66 -21.07
CA ALA A 272 -13.79 -0.73 -19.67
C ALA A 272 -14.75 0.42 -19.26
N ARG A 273 -14.76 1.52 -20.02
CA ARG A 273 -15.54 2.73 -19.71
C ARG A 273 -17.05 2.50 -19.53
N PRO A 274 -17.75 1.66 -20.31
CA PRO A 274 -19.19 1.44 -20.11
C PRO A 274 -19.52 0.92 -18.71
N ALA A 275 -18.74 -0.03 -18.17
CA ALA A 275 -18.95 -0.52 -16.81
C ALA A 275 -18.77 0.57 -15.74
N VAL A 276 -17.69 1.35 -15.86
CA VAL A 276 -17.42 2.48 -14.95
C VAL A 276 -18.58 3.49 -14.98
N MET A 277 -19.12 3.76 -16.18
CA MET A 277 -20.23 4.68 -16.34
C MET A 277 -21.54 4.14 -15.78
N VAL A 278 -21.84 2.84 -15.95
CA VAL A 278 -23.01 2.23 -15.28
C VAL A 278 -22.88 2.35 -13.77
N GLY A 279 -21.71 2.02 -13.21
CA GLY A 279 -21.43 2.16 -11.79
C GLY A 279 -21.62 3.59 -11.28
N LEU A 280 -21.06 4.57 -11.99
CA LEU A 280 -21.18 5.99 -11.64
C LEU A 280 -22.63 6.48 -11.74
N MET A 281 -23.38 6.08 -12.77
CA MET A 281 -24.79 6.46 -12.92
C MET A 281 -25.66 5.82 -11.84
N CYS A 282 -25.39 4.56 -11.45
CA CYS A 282 -26.06 3.93 -10.30
C CYS A 282 -25.77 4.68 -9.00
N LEU A 283 -24.53 5.13 -8.80
CA LEU A 283 -24.12 5.90 -7.63
C LEU A 283 -24.83 7.27 -7.60
N ILE A 284 -24.81 8.00 -8.72
CA ILE A 284 -25.49 9.30 -8.86
C ILE A 284 -26.99 9.14 -8.62
N LEU A 285 -27.62 8.10 -9.18
CA LEU A 285 -29.04 7.86 -8.98
C LEU A 285 -29.35 7.52 -7.52
N ALA A 286 -28.53 6.72 -6.84
CA ALA A 286 -28.69 6.43 -5.42
C ALA A 286 -28.57 7.72 -4.56
N VAL A 287 -27.57 8.55 -4.82
CA VAL A 287 -27.40 9.86 -4.13
C VAL A 287 -28.59 10.78 -4.40
N ALA A 288 -28.99 10.93 -5.67
CA ALA A 288 -30.11 11.79 -6.04
C ALA A 288 -31.42 11.30 -5.40
N SER A 289 -31.61 9.98 -5.28
CA SER A 289 -32.81 9.39 -4.69
C SER A 289 -33.02 9.75 -3.22
N MET A 290 -31.95 10.14 -2.51
CA MET A 290 -32.07 10.70 -1.16
C MET A 290 -32.97 11.96 -1.15
N PHE A 291 -32.97 12.74 -2.23
CA PHE A 291 -33.66 14.04 -2.30
C PHE A 291 -34.89 14.03 -3.22
N LEU A 292 -35.16 12.92 -3.89
CA LEU A 292 -36.21 12.83 -4.89
C LEU A 292 -37.37 12.00 -4.39
N ALA A 293 -38.58 12.32 -4.86
CA ALA A 293 -39.74 11.47 -4.68
C ALA A 293 -39.61 10.20 -5.55
N PRO A 294 -40.14 9.05 -5.13
CA PRO A 294 -40.10 7.81 -5.91
C PRO A 294 -40.59 7.97 -7.36
N ALA A 295 -41.63 8.78 -7.58
CA ALA A 295 -42.17 9.07 -8.91
C ALA A 295 -41.14 9.68 -9.88
N GLN A 296 -40.13 10.39 -9.36
CA GLN A 296 -39.10 11.05 -10.19
C GLN A 296 -38.08 10.07 -10.77
N TRP A 297 -38.01 8.83 -10.27
CA TRP A 297 -37.14 7.78 -10.82
C TRP A 297 -37.43 7.49 -12.29
N ARG A 298 -38.70 7.60 -12.71
CA ARG A 298 -39.12 7.40 -14.11
C ARG A 298 -38.40 8.31 -15.09
N TRP A 299 -38.01 9.50 -14.65
CA TRP A 299 -37.36 10.49 -15.49
C TRP A 299 -35.83 10.39 -15.49
N LEU A 300 -35.23 9.94 -14.39
CA LEU A 300 -33.77 9.86 -14.26
C LEU A 300 -33.19 8.51 -14.65
N THR A 301 -33.91 7.42 -14.38
CA THR A 301 -33.43 6.06 -14.66
C THR A 301 -33.11 5.81 -16.15
N PRO A 302 -33.80 6.40 -17.14
CA PRO A 302 -33.39 6.33 -18.55
C PRO A 302 -31.93 6.70 -18.81
N ILE A 303 -31.36 7.62 -18.03
CA ILE A 303 -29.94 8.01 -18.15
C ILE A 303 -29.02 6.81 -17.93
N THR A 304 -29.34 5.93 -16.97
CA THR A 304 -28.56 4.72 -16.67
C THR A 304 -28.48 3.74 -17.85
N GLY A 305 -29.50 3.73 -18.72
CA GLY A 305 -29.53 2.91 -19.94
C GLY A 305 -28.93 3.58 -21.17
N VAL A 306 -29.09 4.89 -21.31
CA VAL A 306 -28.57 5.66 -22.46
C VAL A 306 -27.05 5.82 -22.39
N VAL A 307 -26.50 6.11 -21.21
CA VAL A 307 -25.05 6.35 -21.03
C VAL A 307 -24.18 5.18 -21.50
N PRO A 308 -24.40 3.90 -21.13
CA PRO A 308 -23.57 2.81 -21.61
C PRO A 308 -23.68 2.62 -23.13
N VAL A 309 -24.86 2.77 -23.72
CA VAL A 309 -25.03 2.75 -25.19
C VAL A 309 -24.20 3.86 -25.83
N TRP A 310 -24.27 5.08 -25.29
CA TRP A 310 -23.48 6.22 -25.77
C TRP A 310 -21.97 5.96 -25.65
N THR A 311 -21.51 5.38 -24.55
CA THR A 311 -20.07 5.07 -24.37
C THR A 311 -19.57 4.00 -25.34
N VAL A 312 -20.41 3.00 -25.65
CA VAL A 312 -20.11 2.00 -26.69
C VAL A 312 -20.13 2.63 -28.08
N MET A 313 -21.10 3.49 -28.39
CA MET A 313 -21.10 4.26 -29.63
C MET A 313 -19.86 5.16 -29.75
N TRP A 314 -19.39 5.73 -28.63
CA TRP A 314 -18.19 6.54 -28.59
C TRP A 314 -16.91 5.71 -28.85
N LEU A 315 -16.86 4.47 -28.38
CA LEU A 315 -15.81 3.50 -28.72
C LEU A 315 -15.76 3.26 -30.25
N PHE A 316 -16.92 3.05 -30.89
CA PHE A 316 -17.01 2.79 -32.33
C PHE A 316 -16.95 4.04 -33.22
N GLY A 317 -17.11 5.24 -32.64
CA GLY A 317 -17.10 6.52 -33.34
C GLY A 317 -15.75 7.25 -33.20
N PRO A 318 -15.62 8.25 -32.30
CA PRO A 318 -14.40 9.03 -32.14
C PRO A 318 -13.14 8.20 -31.89
N LYS A 319 -13.19 7.19 -31.03
CA LYS A 319 -12.00 6.38 -30.72
C LYS A 319 -11.57 5.50 -31.89
N ARG A 320 -12.51 4.94 -32.64
CA ARG A 320 -12.20 4.23 -33.89
C ARG A 320 -11.43 5.11 -34.88
N ARG A 321 -11.68 6.43 -34.92
CA ARG A 321 -10.94 7.36 -35.79
C ARG A 321 -9.53 7.67 -35.29
N ALA A 322 -9.31 7.54 -33.98
CA ALA A 322 -8.00 7.77 -33.36
C ALA A 322 -7.09 6.52 -33.38
N LEU A 323 -7.64 5.34 -33.69
CA LEU A 323 -6.91 4.09 -33.78
C LEU A 323 -6.62 3.74 -35.25
N PRO A 324 -5.54 2.97 -35.54
CA PRO A 324 -5.28 2.50 -36.90
C PRO A 324 -6.49 1.74 -37.49
N PRO A 325 -6.76 1.86 -38.80
CA PRO A 325 -7.84 1.11 -39.46
C PRO A 325 -7.71 -0.39 -39.21
N GLY A 326 -8.80 -1.04 -38.81
CA GLY A 326 -8.81 -2.48 -38.49
C GLY A 326 -8.45 -2.83 -37.06
N TYR A 327 -7.63 -2.02 -36.38
CA TYR A 327 -7.10 -2.31 -35.03
C TYR A 327 -8.18 -2.73 -34.03
N LEU A 328 -9.26 -1.93 -33.90
CA LEU A 328 -10.38 -2.23 -33.02
C LEU A 328 -11.08 -3.56 -33.36
N ARG A 329 -11.29 -3.83 -34.65
CA ARG A 329 -11.99 -5.03 -35.13
C ARG A 329 -11.14 -6.27 -34.88
N ASP A 330 -9.85 -6.19 -35.15
CA ASP A 330 -8.93 -7.31 -35.03
C ASP A 330 -8.71 -7.67 -33.56
N ARG A 331 -8.58 -6.67 -32.67
CA ARG A 331 -8.53 -6.88 -31.21
C ARG A 331 -9.80 -7.51 -30.66
N LEU A 332 -10.97 -6.98 -31.00
CA LEU A 332 -12.23 -7.55 -30.53
C LEU A 332 -12.45 -8.99 -31.06
N ARG A 333 -11.98 -9.29 -32.27
CA ARG A 333 -12.02 -10.66 -32.82
C ARG A 333 -11.07 -11.61 -32.12
N ALA A 334 -9.88 -11.14 -31.73
CA ALA A 334 -8.93 -11.92 -30.95
C ALA A 334 -9.42 -12.18 -29.52
N ARG A 335 -10.38 -11.38 -29.02
CA ARG A 335 -10.88 -11.36 -27.65
C ARG A 335 -12.42 -11.45 -27.58
N PRO A 336 -13.06 -12.57 -27.96
CA PRO A 336 -14.52 -12.69 -27.93
C PRO A 336 -15.13 -12.45 -26.54
N GLU A 337 -14.40 -12.74 -25.47
CA GLU A 337 -14.78 -12.43 -24.09
C GLU A 337 -14.97 -10.93 -23.84
N THR A 338 -14.21 -10.08 -24.54
CA THR A 338 -14.38 -8.62 -24.47
C THR A 338 -15.70 -8.18 -25.11
N ILE A 339 -16.10 -8.82 -26.22
CA ILE A 339 -17.41 -8.57 -26.85
C ILE A 339 -18.53 -8.98 -25.89
N PHE A 340 -18.42 -10.15 -25.29
CA PHE A 340 -19.38 -10.62 -24.28
C PHE A 340 -19.48 -9.64 -23.10
N ALA A 341 -18.34 -9.16 -22.60
CA ALA A 341 -18.31 -8.17 -21.53
C ALA A 341 -19.02 -6.86 -21.90
N LEU A 342 -18.82 -6.34 -23.13
CA LEU A 342 -19.52 -5.15 -23.60
C LEU A 342 -21.05 -5.37 -23.66
N VAL A 343 -21.50 -6.54 -24.14
CA VAL A 343 -22.92 -6.90 -24.13
C VAL A 343 -23.47 -6.95 -22.71
N LEU A 344 -22.72 -7.52 -21.77
CA LEU A 344 -23.08 -7.60 -20.36
C LEU A 344 -23.23 -6.21 -19.72
N MET A 345 -22.30 -5.29 -20.02
CA MET A 345 -22.36 -3.89 -19.55
C MET A 345 -23.56 -3.11 -20.14
N LEU A 346 -23.92 -3.36 -21.40
CA LEU A 346 -25.13 -2.78 -22.00
C LEU A 346 -26.39 -3.31 -21.32
N HIS A 347 -26.45 -4.62 -21.05
CA HIS A 347 -27.56 -5.22 -20.31
C HIS A 347 -27.66 -4.67 -18.89
N ALA A 348 -26.53 -4.48 -18.21
CA ALA A 348 -26.49 -3.89 -16.88
C ALA A 348 -27.16 -2.51 -16.85
N GLY A 349 -26.86 -1.62 -17.80
CA GLY A 349 -27.49 -0.30 -17.90
C GLY A 349 -28.99 -0.34 -18.19
N TRP A 350 -29.47 -1.36 -18.92
CA TRP A 350 -30.89 -1.52 -19.21
C TRP A 350 -31.69 -2.15 -18.08
N MET A 351 -31.06 -2.84 -17.12
CA MET A 351 -31.78 -3.49 -16.00
C MET A 351 -32.62 -2.51 -15.17
N PRO A 352 -32.08 -1.38 -14.66
CA PRO A 352 -32.88 -0.42 -13.90
C PRO A 352 -33.95 0.24 -14.77
N LEU A 353 -33.62 0.55 -16.02
CA LEU A 353 -34.53 1.18 -16.97
C LEU A 353 -35.76 0.29 -17.26
N ALA A 354 -35.54 -0.97 -17.59
CA ALA A 354 -36.59 -1.93 -17.88
C ALA A 354 -37.48 -2.16 -16.65
N TRP A 355 -36.92 -2.16 -15.45
CA TRP A 355 -37.66 -2.30 -14.21
C TRP A 355 -38.58 -1.08 -13.95
N VAL A 356 -38.05 0.13 -14.05
CA VAL A 356 -38.81 1.39 -13.82
C VAL A 356 -39.98 1.56 -14.77
N TRP A 357 -39.87 1.07 -16.01
CA TRP A 357 -40.96 1.14 -16.99
C TRP A 357 -42.03 0.07 -16.82
N ARG A 358 -41.71 -1.07 -16.18
CA ARG A 358 -42.64 -2.18 -16.01
C ARG A 358 -43.35 -2.19 -14.66
N THR A 359 -42.76 -1.52 -13.67
CA THR A 359 -43.21 -1.60 -12.28
C THR A 359 -43.82 -0.26 -11.85
N PRO A 360 -45.03 -0.24 -11.27
CA PRO A 360 -45.49 0.92 -10.50
C PRO A 360 -44.49 1.21 -9.36
N ILE A 361 -44.30 2.48 -9.02
CA ILE A 361 -43.39 2.88 -7.93
C ILE A 361 -44.23 3.62 -6.90
N ASP A 362 -45.15 2.87 -6.29
CA ASP A 362 -46.20 3.42 -5.45
C ASP A 362 -45.99 3.04 -3.97
N THR A 363 -45.21 1.98 -3.71
CA THR A 363 -44.97 1.43 -2.37
C THR A 363 -43.50 1.50 -1.95
N VAL A 364 -43.24 1.33 -0.64
CA VAL A 364 -41.87 1.26 -0.10
C VAL A 364 -41.17 0.00 -0.60
N GLU A 365 -41.92 -1.09 -0.76
CA GLU A 365 -41.45 -2.35 -1.35
C GLU A 365 -40.97 -2.15 -2.79
N ASP A 366 -41.70 -1.37 -3.61
CA ASP A 366 -41.29 -1.06 -4.98
C ASP A 366 -39.97 -0.28 -5.01
N VAL A 367 -39.84 0.73 -4.15
CA VAL A 367 -38.61 1.54 -4.03
C VAL A 367 -37.42 0.67 -3.63
N SER A 368 -37.60 -0.19 -2.61
CA SER A 368 -36.60 -1.15 -2.19
C SER A 368 -36.19 -2.08 -3.33
N ALA A 369 -37.16 -2.63 -4.07
CA ALA A 369 -36.89 -3.46 -5.24
C ALA A 369 -36.08 -2.69 -6.29
N GLY A 370 -36.35 -1.40 -6.48
CA GLY A 370 -35.57 -0.50 -7.34
C GLY A 370 -34.10 -0.40 -6.95
N TYR A 371 -33.82 -0.22 -5.65
CA TYR A 371 -32.44 -0.22 -5.14
C TYR A 371 -31.73 -1.56 -5.37
N HIS A 372 -32.40 -2.68 -5.15
CA HIS A 372 -31.85 -4.00 -5.44
C HIS A 372 -31.52 -4.16 -6.94
N ARG A 373 -32.34 -3.60 -7.84
CA ARG A 373 -32.05 -3.60 -9.29
C ARG A 373 -30.84 -2.73 -9.63
N LEU A 374 -30.63 -1.61 -8.95
CA LEU A 374 -29.42 -0.80 -9.11
C LEU A 374 -28.16 -1.55 -8.66
N LEU A 375 -28.22 -2.23 -7.51
CA LEU A 375 -27.11 -3.05 -7.02
C LEU A 375 -26.81 -4.20 -7.98
N ALA A 376 -27.84 -4.90 -8.46
CA ALA A 376 -27.68 -5.96 -9.45
C ALA A 376 -27.08 -5.45 -10.76
N ALA A 377 -27.54 -4.30 -11.27
CA ALA A 377 -26.98 -3.67 -12.46
C ALA A 377 -25.49 -3.32 -12.25
N CYS A 378 -25.14 -2.73 -11.11
CA CYS A 378 -23.75 -2.43 -10.78
C CYS A 378 -22.89 -3.70 -10.70
N ALA A 379 -23.41 -4.78 -10.12
CA ALA A 379 -22.70 -6.05 -10.01
C ALA A 379 -22.46 -6.69 -11.39
N VAL A 380 -23.49 -6.69 -12.26
CA VAL A 380 -23.38 -7.20 -13.63
C VAL A 380 -22.36 -6.37 -14.44
N ALA A 381 -22.37 -5.04 -14.29
CA ALA A 381 -21.35 -4.18 -14.89
C ALA A 381 -19.95 -4.47 -14.32
N GLY A 382 -19.83 -4.73 -13.02
CA GLY A 382 -18.59 -5.12 -12.36
C GLY A 382 -18.03 -6.44 -12.90
N VAL A 383 -18.88 -7.45 -13.14
CA VAL A 383 -18.47 -8.69 -13.80
C VAL A 383 -17.95 -8.42 -15.22
N GLY A 384 -18.66 -7.59 -15.99
CA GLY A 384 -18.19 -7.16 -17.31
C GLY A 384 -16.81 -6.49 -17.24
N PHE A 385 -16.62 -5.60 -16.27
CA PHE A 385 -15.32 -4.94 -16.05
C PHE A 385 -14.22 -5.96 -15.72
N ALA A 386 -14.51 -6.90 -14.82
CA ALA A 386 -13.56 -7.94 -14.45
C ALA A 386 -13.14 -8.80 -15.64
N ILE A 387 -14.08 -9.18 -16.52
CA ILE A 387 -13.78 -9.93 -17.75
C ILE A 387 -12.84 -9.12 -18.65
N VAL A 388 -13.05 -7.81 -18.81
CA VAL A 388 -12.17 -6.95 -19.61
C VAL A 388 -10.75 -6.87 -19.02
N GLN A 389 -10.62 -6.67 -17.70
CA GLN A 389 -9.29 -6.60 -17.07
C GLN A 389 -8.55 -7.95 -17.10
N LEU A 390 -9.27 -9.06 -16.95
CA LEU A 390 -8.69 -10.39 -17.07
C LEU A 390 -8.32 -10.74 -18.52
N SER A 391 -9.10 -10.27 -19.52
CA SER A 391 -8.76 -10.41 -20.94
C SER A 391 -7.48 -9.65 -21.29
N ARG A 392 -7.30 -8.44 -20.73
CA ARG A 392 -6.13 -7.57 -20.95
C ARG A 392 -4.79 -8.25 -20.63
N ILE A 393 -4.73 -9.11 -19.61
CA ILE A 393 -3.47 -9.73 -19.17
C ILE A 393 -3.11 -11.04 -19.90
N GLN A 394 -4.03 -11.61 -20.67
CA GLN A 394 -3.78 -12.84 -21.40
C GLN A 394 -2.77 -12.59 -22.53
N ARG A 395 -1.84 -13.52 -22.75
CA ARG A 395 -0.85 -13.40 -23.84
C ARG A 395 -1.47 -13.88 -25.15
N VAL A 396 -1.66 -12.96 -26.09
CA VAL A 396 -2.00 -13.29 -27.47
C VAL A 396 -0.79 -12.98 -28.34
N PRO A 397 -0.25 -13.93 -29.13
CA PRO A 397 0.95 -13.71 -29.93
C PRO A 397 0.87 -12.50 -30.87
N ALA A 398 -0.32 -12.21 -31.41
CA ALA A 398 -0.57 -11.05 -32.28
C ALA A 398 -0.53 -9.69 -31.55
N GLU A 399 -0.47 -9.70 -30.22
CA GLU A 399 -0.47 -8.51 -29.36
C GLU A 399 0.88 -8.33 -28.65
N LEU A 400 1.90 -9.11 -28.98
CA LEU A 400 3.23 -8.95 -28.39
C LEU A 400 3.96 -7.78 -29.07
N VAL A 401 4.45 -6.86 -28.25
CA VAL A 401 5.30 -5.74 -28.66
C VAL A 401 6.75 -6.17 -28.44
N ASP A 402 7.45 -6.48 -29.53
CA ASP A 402 8.84 -6.94 -29.53
C ASP A 402 9.06 -8.17 -28.62
N GLY A 403 8.06 -9.08 -28.61
CA GLY A 403 8.06 -10.30 -27.79
C GLY A 403 7.60 -10.10 -26.33
N VAL A 404 7.33 -8.86 -25.92
CA VAL A 404 6.86 -8.52 -24.57
C VAL A 404 5.35 -8.28 -24.58
N ALA A 405 4.67 -8.68 -23.50
CA ALA A 405 3.25 -8.41 -23.35
C ALA A 405 2.99 -6.92 -23.13
N GLU A 406 1.90 -6.38 -23.70
CA GLU A 406 1.56 -4.96 -23.61
C GLU A 406 1.25 -4.46 -22.20
N THR A 407 0.88 -5.38 -21.30
CA THR A 407 0.52 -5.03 -19.93
C THR A 407 1.35 -5.89 -18.99
N ASP A 408 2.11 -5.22 -18.12
CA ASP A 408 2.71 -5.87 -16.96
C ASP A 408 1.58 -6.31 -16.02
N ARG A 409 1.53 -7.61 -15.76
CA ARG A 409 0.48 -8.23 -14.96
C ARG A 409 0.60 -7.88 -13.49
N ALA A 410 1.82 -7.78 -12.97
CA ALA A 410 2.06 -7.49 -11.56
C ALA A 410 1.66 -6.04 -11.27
N ASP A 411 2.12 -5.11 -12.10
CA ASP A 411 1.72 -3.70 -12.00
C ASP A 411 0.22 -3.54 -12.18
N HIS A 412 -0.39 -4.29 -13.10
CA HIS A 412 -1.84 -4.23 -13.29
C HIS A 412 -2.60 -4.73 -12.05
N ALA A 413 -2.18 -5.84 -11.44
CA ALA A 413 -2.77 -6.37 -10.21
C ALA A 413 -2.66 -5.38 -9.04
N LEU A 414 -1.49 -4.74 -8.90
CA LEU A 414 -1.23 -3.72 -7.89
C LEU A 414 -2.07 -2.46 -8.14
N ASN A 415 -2.19 -2.01 -9.39
CA ASN A 415 -3.03 -0.86 -9.73
C ASN A 415 -4.51 -1.13 -9.41
N MET A 416 -5.02 -2.32 -9.72
CA MET A 416 -6.41 -2.70 -9.35
C MET A 416 -6.60 -2.72 -7.83
N PHE A 417 -5.64 -3.26 -7.09
CA PHE A 417 -5.65 -3.20 -5.62
C PHE A 417 -5.67 -1.75 -5.12
N ALA A 418 -4.74 -0.91 -5.60
CA ALA A 418 -4.60 0.47 -5.20
C ALA A 418 -5.88 1.28 -5.48
N TYR A 419 -6.53 1.09 -6.63
CA TYR A 419 -7.82 1.73 -6.92
C TYR A 419 -8.90 1.25 -5.95
N GLY A 420 -9.04 -0.05 -5.71
CA GLY A 420 -10.01 -0.57 -4.74
C GLY A 420 -9.83 0.05 -3.35
N ILE A 421 -8.58 0.13 -2.88
CA ILE A 421 -8.23 0.74 -1.60
C ILE A 421 -8.45 2.26 -1.60
N LEU A 422 -8.15 2.97 -2.68
CA LEU A 422 -8.39 4.41 -2.78
C LEU A 422 -9.88 4.73 -2.63
N TRP A 423 -10.75 3.99 -3.32
CA TRP A 423 -12.21 4.12 -3.18
C TRP A 423 -12.66 3.79 -1.74
N LEU A 424 -12.06 2.77 -1.13
CA LEU A 424 -12.33 2.38 0.25
C LEU A 424 -11.91 3.44 1.27
N ILE A 425 -10.77 4.11 1.09
CA ILE A 425 -10.22 5.09 2.04
C ILE A 425 -10.81 6.48 1.86
N ILE A 426 -10.99 6.92 0.62
CA ILE A 426 -11.38 8.29 0.34
C ILE A 426 -12.88 8.38 0.14
N VAL A 427 -13.42 7.55 -0.76
CA VAL A 427 -14.81 7.73 -1.22
C VAL A 427 -15.80 7.17 -0.21
N LEU A 428 -15.53 6.01 0.40
CA LEU A 428 -16.46 5.41 1.37
C LEU A 428 -16.66 6.24 2.63
N PRO A 429 -15.62 6.74 3.33
CA PRO A 429 -15.82 7.57 4.50
C PRO A 429 -16.53 8.89 4.16
N ALA A 430 -16.21 9.49 3.00
CA ALA A 430 -16.92 10.67 2.53
C ALA A 430 -18.41 10.36 2.28
N ALA A 431 -18.72 9.25 1.60
CA ALA A 431 -20.07 8.81 1.31
C ALA A 431 -20.86 8.48 2.60
N LEU A 432 -20.23 7.84 3.59
CA LEU A 432 -20.87 7.53 4.86
C LEU A 432 -21.05 8.76 5.73
N LEU A 433 -20.07 9.65 5.82
CA LEU A 433 -20.19 10.90 6.58
C LEU A 433 -21.29 11.79 5.98
N PHE A 434 -21.25 12.00 4.66
CA PHE A 434 -22.23 12.78 3.92
C PHE A 434 -23.61 12.13 3.98
N GLY A 435 -23.67 10.83 3.69
CA GLY A 435 -24.89 10.02 3.69
C GLY A 435 -25.55 9.98 5.05
N TRP A 436 -24.79 9.78 6.13
CA TRP A 436 -25.30 9.78 7.50
C TRP A 436 -25.85 11.14 7.91
N THR A 437 -25.09 12.20 7.63
CA THR A 437 -25.48 13.57 7.99
C THR A 437 -26.75 13.98 7.25
N LEU A 438 -26.80 13.71 5.95
CA LEU A 438 -27.92 14.09 5.11
C LEU A 438 -29.10 13.14 5.25
N GLY A 439 -28.88 11.86 5.54
CA GLY A 439 -29.91 10.86 5.71
C GLY A 439 -31.02 11.31 6.67
N ARG A 440 -30.67 12.11 7.68
CA ARG A 440 -31.59 12.73 8.64
C ARG A 440 -32.58 13.74 8.03
N PHE A 441 -32.27 14.28 6.85
CA PHE A 441 -33.04 15.31 6.15
C PHE A 441 -33.62 14.80 4.82
N THR A 442 -33.50 13.51 4.54
CA THR A 442 -33.80 12.95 3.21
C THR A 442 -35.19 12.35 3.13
N HIS A 443 -35.78 12.37 1.93
CA HIS A 443 -37.07 11.74 1.67
C HIS A 443 -36.98 10.21 1.71
N GLN A 444 -35.79 9.66 1.39
CA GLN A 444 -35.56 8.23 1.29
C GLN A 444 -34.25 7.85 1.98
N SER A 445 -34.29 7.61 3.29
CA SER A 445 -33.09 7.21 4.06
C SER A 445 -32.47 5.90 3.57
N GLN A 446 -33.27 5.00 2.98
CA GLN A 446 -32.78 3.76 2.35
C GLN A 446 -31.85 4.02 1.15
N ALA A 447 -31.98 5.17 0.48
CA ALA A 447 -31.13 5.54 -0.65
C ALA A 447 -29.65 5.69 -0.25
N MET A 448 -29.38 6.09 1.00
CA MET A 448 -28.02 6.10 1.57
C MET A 448 -27.41 4.69 1.56
N TRP A 449 -28.17 3.69 1.98
CA TRP A 449 -27.69 2.30 2.00
C TRP A 449 -27.53 1.73 0.60
N ALA A 450 -28.38 2.12 -0.35
CA ALA A 450 -28.18 1.78 -1.76
C ALA A 450 -26.89 2.40 -2.32
N MET A 451 -26.60 3.67 -2.00
CA MET A 451 -25.36 4.34 -2.38
C MET A 451 -24.13 3.61 -1.81
N VAL A 452 -24.16 3.25 -0.52
CA VAL A 452 -23.09 2.45 0.12
C VAL A 452 -22.95 1.10 -0.56
N GLY A 453 -24.05 0.42 -0.87
CA GLY A 453 -24.04 -0.87 -1.57
C GLY A 453 -23.42 -0.77 -2.97
N VAL A 454 -23.79 0.24 -3.76
CA VAL A 454 -23.19 0.49 -5.09
C VAL A 454 -21.69 0.69 -4.95
N LEU A 455 -21.27 1.50 -3.98
CA LEU A 455 -19.86 1.75 -3.72
C LEU A 455 -19.12 0.46 -3.32
N MET A 456 -19.72 -0.40 -2.50
CA MET A 456 -19.13 -1.70 -2.13
C MET A 456 -19.01 -2.65 -3.29
N VAL A 457 -20.00 -2.70 -4.20
CA VAL A 457 -19.90 -3.48 -5.43
C VAL A 457 -18.73 -2.98 -6.31
N LEU A 458 -18.53 -1.67 -6.43
CA LEU A 458 -17.41 -1.09 -7.17
C LEU A 458 -16.05 -1.47 -6.55
N VAL A 459 -15.90 -1.27 -5.24
CA VAL A 459 -14.66 -1.63 -4.52
C VAL A 459 -14.39 -3.13 -4.63
N LEU A 460 -15.41 -3.96 -4.40
CA LEU A 460 -15.29 -5.42 -4.48
C LEU A 460 -14.89 -5.87 -5.88
N THR A 461 -15.37 -5.21 -6.93
CA THR A 461 -14.96 -5.49 -8.31
C THR A 461 -13.44 -5.31 -8.48
N TYR A 462 -12.88 -4.18 -8.03
CA TYR A 462 -11.44 -3.94 -8.11
C TYR A 462 -10.63 -4.96 -7.29
N LEU A 463 -11.07 -5.24 -6.06
CA LEU A 463 -10.40 -6.20 -5.19
C LEU A 463 -10.48 -7.63 -5.73
N ALA A 464 -11.62 -8.03 -6.30
CA ALA A 464 -11.80 -9.36 -6.90
C ALA A 464 -10.92 -9.54 -8.15
N VAL A 465 -10.80 -8.50 -9.00
CA VAL A 465 -9.86 -8.52 -10.14
C VAL A 465 -8.42 -8.64 -9.63
N SER A 466 -8.03 -7.82 -8.66
CA SER A 466 -6.70 -7.91 -8.07
C SER A 466 -6.41 -9.31 -7.50
N LEU A 467 -7.34 -9.88 -6.73
CA LEU A 467 -7.23 -11.22 -6.17
C LEU A 467 -7.08 -12.29 -7.24
N ALA A 468 -7.89 -12.23 -8.30
CA ALA A 468 -7.81 -13.15 -9.42
C ALA A 468 -6.46 -13.05 -10.14
N LEU A 469 -5.94 -11.83 -10.34
CA LEU A 469 -4.62 -11.61 -10.92
C LEU A 469 -3.50 -12.14 -10.01
N SER A 470 -3.56 -11.89 -8.70
CA SER A 470 -2.60 -12.42 -7.74
C SER A 470 -2.60 -13.95 -7.71
N LEU A 471 -3.76 -14.59 -7.83
CA LEU A 471 -3.86 -16.05 -7.95
C LEU A 471 -3.21 -16.56 -9.25
N ILE A 472 -3.48 -15.91 -10.38
CA ILE A 472 -2.87 -16.25 -11.68
C ILE A 472 -1.35 -16.09 -11.63
N LEU A 473 -0.86 -15.05 -10.93
CA LEU A 473 0.56 -14.74 -10.78
C LEU A 473 1.25 -15.52 -9.66
N ARG A 474 0.48 -16.21 -8.81
CA ARG A 474 0.95 -16.87 -7.57
C ARG A 474 1.65 -15.91 -6.60
N ASP A 475 1.21 -14.64 -6.59
CA ASP A 475 1.69 -13.64 -5.64
C ASP A 475 0.87 -13.72 -4.34
N LEU A 476 1.38 -14.48 -3.38
CA LEU A 476 0.74 -14.66 -2.07
C LEU A 476 0.71 -13.36 -1.25
N GLY A 477 1.63 -12.43 -1.49
CA GLY A 477 1.71 -11.17 -0.75
C GLY A 477 0.49 -10.29 -1.04
N ILE A 478 0.26 -9.98 -2.32
CA ILE A 478 -0.91 -9.18 -2.73
C ILE A 478 -2.20 -9.94 -2.41
N PHE A 479 -2.22 -11.27 -2.58
CA PHE A 479 -3.39 -12.08 -2.25
C PHE A 479 -3.84 -11.89 -0.80
N VAL A 480 -2.93 -12.10 0.17
CA VAL A 480 -3.26 -11.97 1.60
C VAL A 480 -3.71 -10.54 1.93
N ILE A 481 -3.05 -9.54 1.35
CA ILE A 481 -3.38 -8.13 1.56
C ILE A 481 -4.76 -7.78 0.98
N ALA A 482 -5.19 -8.40 -0.14
CA ALA A 482 -6.48 -8.13 -0.78
C ALA A 482 -7.67 -8.86 -0.10
N VAL A 483 -7.44 -10.04 0.50
CA VAL A 483 -8.51 -10.83 1.14
C VAL A 483 -9.16 -10.10 2.31
N VAL A 484 -8.37 -9.47 3.18
CA VAL A 484 -8.89 -8.82 4.40
C VAL A 484 -9.82 -7.65 4.05
N PRO A 485 -9.42 -6.66 3.21
CA PRO A 485 -10.33 -5.62 2.72
C PRO A 485 -11.52 -6.20 1.97
N GLY A 486 -11.33 -7.25 1.17
CA GLY A 486 -12.41 -7.91 0.45
C GLY A 486 -13.48 -8.49 1.38
N ALA A 487 -13.10 -9.08 2.51
CA ALA A 487 -14.03 -9.58 3.52
C ALA A 487 -14.81 -8.45 4.20
N VAL A 488 -14.13 -7.35 4.56
CA VAL A 488 -14.76 -6.16 5.17
C VAL A 488 -15.78 -5.53 4.21
N VAL A 489 -15.39 -5.34 2.95
CA VAL A 489 -16.27 -4.79 1.90
C VAL A 489 -17.48 -5.69 1.66
N THR A 490 -17.28 -7.02 1.66
CA THR A 490 -18.36 -7.99 1.52
C THR A 490 -19.34 -7.92 2.69
N ALA A 491 -18.85 -7.82 3.93
CA ALA A 491 -19.69 -7.66 5.10
C ALA A 491 -20.48 -6.34 5.08
N LEU A 492 -19.85 -5.24 4.64
CA LEU A 492 -20.55 -3.96 4.51
C LEU A 492 -21.60 -3.98 3.39
N LEU A 493 -21.33 -4.64 2.27
CA LEU A 493 -22.31 -4.85 1.20
C LEU A 493 -23.51 -5.66 1.70
N TRP A 494 -23.26 -6.76 2.40
CA TRP A 494 -24.30 -7.56 3.04
C TRP A 494 -25.15 -6.69 3.97
N TRP A 495 -24.50 -5.91 4.84
CA TRP A 495 -25.20 -5.02 5.75
C TRP A 495 -26.04 -3.97 5.00
N SER A 496 -25.50 -3.35 3.94
CA SER A 496 -26.24 -2.38 3.15
C SER A 496 -27.48 -2.99 2.49
N VAL A 497 -27.39 -4.22 1.98
CA VAL A 497 -28.52 -4.96 1.40
C VAL A 497 -29.59 -5.24 2.45
N THR A 498 -29.23 -5.73 3.63
CA THR A 498 -30.21 -5.97 4.72
C THR A 498 -30.93 -4.70 5.16
N ARG A 499 -30.29 -3.53 5.05
CA ARG A 499 -30.90 -2.22 5.36
C ARG A 499 -31.87 -1.73 4.29
N LEU A 500 -31.91 -2.36 3.11
CA LEU A 500 -32.90 -2.08 2.09
C LEU A 500 -34.21 -2.85 2.30
N GLU A 501 -34.26 -3.83 3.20
CA GLU A 501 -35.48 -4.63 3.43
C GLU A 501 -36.57 -3.79 4.14
N PRO A 502 -37.79 -3.72 3.59
CA PRO A 502 -38.84 -2.80 4.04
C PRO A 502 -39.38 -3.07 5.47
N GLY A 503 -39.03 -4.19 6.10
CA GLY A 503 -39.57 -4.59 7.42
C GLY A 503 -38.64 -4.36 8.63
N LEU A 504 -37.38 -3.97 8.43
CA LEU A 504 -36.40 -3.84 9.53
C LEU A 504 -36.32 -2.45 10.16
N VAL A 505 -37.16 -1.51 9.71
CA VAL A 505 -37.28 -0.16 10.30
C VAL A 505 -38.55 -0.11 11.15
N HIS A 506 -38.58 -0.88 12.23
CA HIS A 506 -39.38 -0.52 13.39
C HIS A 506 -38.50 0.35 14.28
N LEU A 507 -38.92 1.60 14.47
CA LEU A 507 -38.34 2.57 15.41
C LEU A 507 -38.20 1.99 16.82
#